data_AF-A0A9E1UTQ2-F1
#
_entry.id   AF-A0A9E1UTQ2-F1
#
_cell.length_a   1.000
_cell.length_b   1.000
_cell.length_c   1.000
_cell.angle_alpha   90.00
_cell.angle_beta   90.00
_cell.angle_gamma   90.00
#
_symmetry.space_group_name_H-M   'P 1'
#
loop_
_entity.id
_entity.type
_entity.pdbx_description
1 polymer ?
#
loop_
_entity_poly.entity_id
_entity_poly.type
_entity_poly.pdbx_seq_one_letter_code
_entity_poly.pdbx_strand_id
1 'polypeptide(L)'
;MTPLSVCSDNPIWFSWQGEAVYLAGSHTWACLQERGVAGKTPDFDFPAYLDFMAHHGHNFLRLWVWEHACGMQFVGSDVPIRYEPLPWARTGPGLALDGLPRFDLRHLDKRFLRRLRDRVVAAGERGIFV
;
A
#
# COMPACT_ATOMS: atom_id res chain seq x y z
N MET A 1 -2.79 3.66 19.97
CA MET A 1 -1.32 3.49 19.85
C MET A 1 -0.68 4.85 19.83
N THR A 2 0.41 5.03 20.57
CA THR A 2 1.21 6.25 20.53
C THR A 2 1.99 6.29 19.21
N PRO A 3 2.00 7.41 18.47
CA PRO A 3 2.80 7.53 17.25
C PRO A 3 4.30 7.48 17.57
N LEU A 4 5.13 7.20 16.55
CA LEU A 4 6.57 7.41 16.65
C LEU A 4 6.86 8.89 16.87
N SER A 5 7.84 9.19 17.72
CA SER A 5 8.38 10.52 17.93
C SER A 5 9.89 10.52 17.71
N VAL A 6 10.50 11.71 17.65
CA VAL A 6 11.96 11.82 17.77
C VAL A 6 12.35 11.45 19.21
N CYS A 7 13.45 10.71 19.40
CA CYS A 7 13.96 10.35 20.72
C CYS A 7 14.58 11.58 21.41
N SER A 8 14.20 11.84 22.67
CA SER A 8 14.68 12.99 23.45
C SER A 8 16.17 12.90 23.79
N ASP A 9 16.64 11.69 24.07
CA ASP A 9 18.00 11.44 24.57
C ASP A 9 19.01 11.40 23.42
N ASN A 10 18.54 11.06 22.22
CA ASN A 10 19.34 11.08 21.01
C ASN A 10 18.47 11.30 19.75
N PRO A 11 18.47 12.51 19.15
CA PRO A 11 17.54 12.89 18.10
C PRO A 11 17.78 12.21 16.74
N ILE A 12 18.82 11.37 16.61
CA ILE A 12 19.02 10.53 15.42
C ILE A 12 18.11 9.30 15.41
N TRP A 13 17.53 8.93 16.56
CA TRP A 13 16.66 7.77 16.72
C TRP A 13 15.20 8.18 16.77
N PHE A 14 14.33 7.27 16.33
CA PHE A 14 12.91 7.33 16.71
C PHE A 14 12.73 6.80 18.13
N SER A 15 11.66 7.23 18.78
CA SER A 15 11.16 6.66 20.02
C SER A 15 9.73 6.17 19.87
N TRP A 16 9.43 5.06 20.53
CA TRP A 16 8.10 4.52 20.70
C TRP A 16 7.91 4.08 22.15
N GLN A 17 6.88 4.62 22.80
CA GLN A 17 6.59 4.32 24.21
C GLN A 17 7.77 4.59 25.18
N GLY A 18 8.62 5.57 24.86
CA GLY A 18 9.79 5.93 25.66
C GLY A 18 11.06 5.15 25.32
N GLU A 19 10.97 4.13 24.47
CA GLU A 19 12.12 3.32 24.05
C GLU A 19 12.64 3.77 22.70
N ALA A 20 13.96 3.71 22.48
CA ALA A 20 14.56 3.97 21.18
C ALA A 20 14.22 2.84 20.20
N VAL A 21 13.84 3.19 18.97
CA VAL A 21 13.44 2.23 17.93
C VAL A 21 14.27 2.43 16.66
N TYR A 22 14.83 1.33 16.17
CA TYR A 22 15.37 1.22 14.81
C TYR A 22 14.28 0.73 13.86
N LEU A 23 14.06 1.44 12.75
CA LEU A 23 13.14 1.00 11.71
C LEU A 23 13.90 0.16 10.68
N ALA A 24 13.64 -1.15 10.70
CA ALA A 24 14.14 -2.11 9.72
C ALA A 24 12.94 -2.64 8.92
N GLY A 25 12.87 -2.32 7.64
CA GLY A 25 11.66 -2.54 6.86
C GLY A 25 11.84 -3.29 5.56
N SER A 26 10.72 -3.78 5.04
CA SER A 26 10.60 -4.34 3.70
C SER A 26 9.33 -3.80 3.04
N HIS A 27 9.37 -3.62 1.72
CA HIS A 27 8.19 -3.22 0.96
C HIS A 27 8.29 -3.66 -0.50
N THR A 28 7.12 -3.73 -1.16
CA THR A 28 6.99 -3.90 -2.60
C THR A 28 5.90 -2.96 -3.13
N TRP A 29 5.81 -2.79 -4.45
CA TRP A 29 4.76 -1.97 -5.06
C TRP A 29 3.34 -2.53 -4.88
N ALA A 30 3.19 -3.81 -4.53
CA ALA A 30 1.89 -4.46 -4.34
C ALA A 30 1.41 -4.43 -2.88
N CYS A 31 2.16 -3.77 -1.98
CA CYS A 31 1.85 -3.71 -0.55
C CYS A 31 0.57 -2.95 -0.21
N LEU A 32 -0.07 -2.23 -1.14
CA LEU A 32 -1.42 -1.66 -0.94
C LEU A 32 -2.40 -2.07 -2.05
N GLN A 33 -2.01 -1.83 -3.30
CA GLN A 33 -2.80 -2.09 -4.48
C GLN A 33 -2.35 -3.39 -5.14
N GLU A 34 -3.29 -4.12 -5.75
CA GLU A 34 -2.96 -5.15 -6.71
C GLU A 34 -2.26 -4.52 -7.90
N ARG A 35 -1.22 -5.19 -8.37
CA ARG A 35 -0.43 -4.77 -9.52
C ARG A 35 -0.15 -5.97 -10.40
N GLY A 36 -0.68 -5.95 -11.62
CA GLY A 36 -0.40 -7.01 -12.59
C GLY A 36 -1.39 -7.09 -13.73
N VAL A 37 -1.28 -8.13 -14.54
CA VAL A 37 -2.22 -8.39 -15.63
C VAL A 37 -3.41 -9.17 -15.08
N ALA A 38 -4.63 -8.67 -15.26
CA ALA A 38 -5.85 -9.33 -14.81
C ALA A 38 -5.92 -10.79 -15.31
N GLY A 39 -6.26 -11.72 -14.42
CA GLY A 39 -6.35 -13.15 -14.71
C GLY A 39 -5.02 -13.87 -14.96
N LYS A 40 -3.88 -13.16 -14.95
CA LYS A 40 -2.54 -13.77 -15.11
C LYS A 40 -1.68 -13.61 -13.88
N THR A 41 -1.69 -12.42 -13.28
CA THR A 41 -0.94 -12.15 -12.05
C THR A 41 -1.86 -12.44 -10.85
N PRO A 42 -1.45 -13.33 -9.93
CA PRO A 42 -2.21 -13.57 -8.71
C PRO A 42 -2.26 -12.30 -7.86
N ASP A 43 -3.30 -12.16 -7.07
CA ASP A 43 -3.39 -11.09 -6.08
C ASP A 43 -2.31 -11.25 -5.01
N PHE A 44 -1.88 -10.13 -4.42
CA PHE A 44 -0.81 -10.10 -3.44
C PHE A 44 -1.25 -10.72 -2.12
N ASP A 45 -0.57 -11.79 -1.70
CA ASP A 45 -0.77 -12.43 -0.40
C ASP A 45 -0.17 -11.57 0.73
N PHE A 46 -0.95 -10.58 1.15
CA PHE A 46 -0.54 -9.63 2.19
C PHE A 46 -0.32 -10.30 3.56
N PRO A 47 -1.19 -11.22 4.04
CA PRO A 47 -0.92 -11.95 5.28
C PRO A 47 0.41 -12.72 5.25
N ALA A 48 0.67 -13.51 4.20
CA ALA A 48 1.94 -14.24 4.09
C ALA A 48 3.15 -13.28 4.04
N TYR A 49 2.99 -12.11 3.42
CA TYR A 49 4.03 -11.09 3.41
C TYR A 49 4.31 -10.51 4.80
N LEU A 50 3.28 -10.27 5.61
CA LEU A 50 3.48 -9.81 6.98
C LEU A 50 4.12 -10.90 7.86
N ASP A 51 3.77 -12.17 7.66
CA ASP A 51 4.39 -13.28 8.36
C ASP A 51 5.87 -13.44 7.97
N PHE A 52 6.20 -13.24 6.69
CA PHE A 52 7.58 -13.10 6.21
C PHE A 52 8.32 -11.95 6.91
N MET A 53 7.71 -10.76 6.98
CA MET A 53 8.33 -9.61 7.66
C MET A 53 8.60 -9.90 9.14
N ALA A 54 7.62 -10.46 9.85
CA ALA A 54 7.76 -10.84 11.24
C ALA A 54 8.86 -11.90 11.44
N HIS A 55 8.91 -12.93 10.58
CA HIS A 55 9.94 -13.97 10.61
C HIS A 55 11.36 -13.40 10.48
N HIS A 56 11.54 -12.36 9.66
CA HIS A 56 12.82 -11.69 9.46
C HIS A 56 13.09 -10.52 10.41
N GLY A 57 12.22 -10.27 11.39
CA GLY A 57 12.38 -9.17 12.35
C GLY A 57 12.20 -7.77 11.76
N HIS A 58 11.53 -7.66 10.61
CA HIS A 58 11.17 -6.36 10.04
C HIS A 58 10.00 -5.73 10.79
N ASN A 59 10.10 -4.44 11.09
CA ASN A 59 9.12 -3.67 11.86
C ASN A 59 8.61 -2.43 11.12
N PHE A 60 8.98 -2.22 9.86
CA PHE A 60 8.50 -1.08 9.06
C PHE A 60 8.07 -1.49 7.65
N LEU A 61 6.89 -1.03 7.22
CA LEU A 61 6.30 -1.30 5.92
C LEU A 61 5.90 0.01 5.24
N ARG A 62 6.39 0.25 4.01
CA ARG A 62 5.88 1.33 3.17
C ARG A 62 4.73 0.87 2.27
N LEU A 63 3.60 1.55 2.34
CA LEU A 63 2.50 1.39 1.39
C LEU A 63 2.64 2.38 0.23
N TRP A 64 2.70 1.84 -1.00
CA TRP A 64 2.76 2.65 -2.22
C TRP A 64 1.37 2.86 -2.82
N VAL A 65 1.11 4.08 -3.29
CA VAL A 65 -0.07 4.42 -4.09
C VAL A 65 0.38 4.86 -5.48
N TRP A 66 -0.04 4.11 -6.49
CA TRP A 66 -0.01 4.54 -7.89
C TRP A 66 -1.29 5.33 -8.17
N GLU A 67 -1.15 6.49 -8.81
CA GLU A 67 -2.26 7.41 -9.06
C GLU A 67 -2.93 7.19 -10.42
N HIS A 68 -2.32 6.40 -11.29
CA HIS A 68 -2.89 5.98 -12.57
C HIS A 68 -3.41 4.54 -12.53
N ALA A 69 -4.34 4.24 -13.43
CA ALA A 69 -5.08 2.98 -13.45
C ALA A 69 -4.40 1.83 -14.18
N CYS A 70 -3.61 2.14 -15.20
CA CYS A 70 -3.08 1.15 -16.11
C CYS A 70 -1.72 1.59 -16.65
N GLY A 71 -0.82 0.63 -16.85
CA GLY A 71 0.48 0.81 -17.49
C GLY A 71 1.64 0.89 -16.50
N MET A 72 2.84 0.53 -16.94
CA MET A 72 4.01 0.56 -16.09
C MET A 72 5.25 0.89 -16.92
N GLN A 73 6.08 1.80 -16.41
CA GLN A 73 7.27 2.31 -17.10
C GLN A 73 8.36 1.27 -17.41
N PHE A 74 8.25 0.06 -16.85
CA PHE A 74 9.25 -1.00 -16.98
C PHE A 74 8.78 -2.18 -17.85
N VAL A 75 7.63 -2.05 -18.53
CA VAL A 75 7.10 -3.05 -19.47
C VAL A 75 6.63 -2.37 -20.75
N GLY A 76 6.38 -3.15 -21.80
CA GLY A 76 5.80 -2.63 -23.04
C GLY A 76 4.47 -1.93 -22.81
N SER A 77 4.18 -0.88 -23.57
CA SER A 77 2.94 -0.09 -23.47
C SER A 77 1.69 -0.90 -23.79
N ASP A 78 1.85 -2.04 -24.46
CA ASP A 78 0.83 -3.03 -24.78
C ASP A 78 0.48 -3.95 -23.60
N VAL A 79 1.24 -3.91 -22.51
CA VAL A 79 1.01 -4.73 -21.32
C VAL A 79 0.10 -3.98 -20.32
N PRO A 80 -1.15 -4.43 -20.10
CA PRO A 80 -2.12 -3.70 -19.28
C PRO A 80 -1.93 -4.01 -17.79
N ILE A 81 -0.87 -3.48 -17.19
CA ILE A 81 -0.64 -3.58 -15.75
C ILE A 81 -1.70 -2.74 -15.02
N ARG A 82 -2.67 -3.38 -14.38
CA ARG A 82 -3.69 -2.72 -13.57
C ARG A 82 -3.13 -2.29 -12.22
N TYR A 83 -3.63 -1.18 -11.68
CA TYR A 83 -3.51 -0.83 -10.26
C TYR A 83 -4.90 -0.71 -9.65
N GLU A 84 -5.20 -1.55 -8.67
CA GLU A 84 -6.49 -1.46 -7.98
C GLU A 84 -6.45 -1.96 -6.54
N PRO A 85 -7.33 -1.44 -5.65
CA PRO A 85 -8.23 -0.31 -5.88
C PRO A 85 -7.49 1.02 -6.02
N LEU A 86 -8.14 2.04 -6.57
CA LEU A 86 -7.64 3.43 -6.62
C LEU A 86 -8.44 4.32 -5.66
N PRO A 87 -7.94 5.48 -5.23
CA PRO A 87 -8.62 6.32 -4.24
C PRO A 87 -10.01 6.82 -4.68
N TRP A 88 -10.23 7.00 -5.98
CA TRP A 88 -11.46 7.57 -6.53
C TRP A 88 -12.36 6.51 -7.14
N ALA A 89 -13.67 6.70 -7.00
CA ALA A 89 -14.66 5.79 -7.55
C ALA A 89 -14.74 5.93 -9.08
N ARG A 90 -14.87 4.82 -9.80
CA ARG A 90 -15.11 4.80 -11.25
C ARG A 90 -16.60 4.95 -11.58
N THR A 91 -17.17 6.09 -11.20
CA THR A 91 -18.59 6.42 -11.43
C THR A 91 -18.76 7.70 -12.24
N GLY A 92 -17.68 8.23 -12.82
CA GLY A 92 -17.70 9.41 -13.66
C GLY A 92 -18.29 9.15 -15.05
N PRO A 93 -18.79 10.20 -15.73
CA PRO A 93 -19.38 10.06 -17.05
C PRO A 93 -18.32 9.75 -18.13
N GLY A 94 -18.68 8.88 -19.08
CA GLY A 94 -17.82 8.49 -20.20
C GLY A 94 -16.71 7.51 -19.82
N LEU A 95 -15.85 7.21 -20.79
CA LEU A 95 -14.76 6.24 -20.65
C LEU A 95 -13.41 6.94 -20.41
N ALA A 96 -12.56 6.30 -19.61
CA ALA A 96 -11.15 6.61 -19.47
C ALA A 96 -10.31 5.90 -20.55
N LEU A 97 -9.00 6.13 -20.57
CA LEU A 97 -8.08 5.57 -21.57
C LEU A 97 -7.98 4.04 -21.52
N ASP A 98 -8.37 3.44 -20.40
CA ASP A 98 -8.42 1.99 -20.19
C ASP A 98 -9.77 1.37 -20.59
N GLY A 99 -10.69 2.15 -21.15
CA GLY A 99 -12.02 1.69 -21.57
C GLY A 99 -13.02 1.47 -20.43
N LEU A 100 -12.63 1.73 -19.17
CA LEU A 100 -13.54 1.69 -18.02
C LEU A 100 -14.15 3.08 -17.75
N PRO A 101 -15.21 3.18 -16.92
CA PRO A 101 -15.74 4.48 -16.53
C PRO A 101 -14.65 5.39 -15.95
N ARG A 102 -14.76 6.69 -16.24
CA ARG A 102 -13.87 7.70 -15.64
C ARG A 102 -14.00 7.73 -14.12
N PHE A 103 -12.95 8.19 -13.47
CA PHE A 103 -12.99 8.48 -12.05
C PHE A 103 -13.87 9.70 -11.76
N ASP A 104 -14.71 9.61 -10.74
CA ASP A 104 -15.37 10.76 -10.13
C ASP A 104 -14.54 11.22 -8.93
N LEU A 105 -13.80 12.32 -9.11
CA LEU A 105 -12.90 12.88 -8.09
C LEU A 105 -13.64 13.53 -6.91
N ARG A 106 -14.98 13.51 -6.91
CA ARG A 106 -15.81 13.93 -5.77
C ARG A 106 -16.16 12.76 -4.86
N HIS A 107 -15.91 11.52 -5.29
CA HIS A 107 -16.31 10.32 -4.59
C HIS A 107 -15.12 9.38 -4.38
N LEU A 108 -14.77 9.14 -3.11
CA LEU A 108 -13.74 8.15 -2.75
C LEU A 108 -14.25 6.72 -2.96
N ASP A 109 -13.40 5.83 -3.45
CA ASP A 109 -13.69 4.41 -3.53
C ASP A 109 -13.56 3.76 -2.15
N LYS A 110 -14.69 3.30 -1.61
CA LYS A 110 -14.73 2.62 -0.31
C LYS A 110 -13.87 1.36 -0.27
N ARG A 111 -13.60 0.70 -1.40
CA ARG A 111 -12.70 -0.46 -1.49
C ARG A 111 -11.25 -0.06 -1.17
N PHE A 112 -10.81 1.09 -1.67
CA PHE A 112 -9.47 1.63 -1.38
C PHE A 112 -9.32 1.96 0.10
N LEU A 113 -10.30 2.68 0.67
CA LEU A 113 -10.26 3.06 2.08
C LEU A 113 -10.29 1.84 3.02
N ARG A 114 -11.12 0.84 2.71
CA ARG A 114 -11.11 -0.43 3.45
C ARG A 114 -9.77 -1.13 3.31
N ARG A 115 -9.25 -1.27 2.09
CA ARG A 115 -7.95 -1.90 1.85
C ARG A 115 -6.82 -1.23 2.63
N LEU A 116 -6.76 0.10 2.63
CA LEU A 116 -5.79 0.86 3.40
C LEU A 116 -5.91 0.57 4.90
N ARG A 117 -7.13 0.65 5.44
CA ARG A 117 -7.39 0.37 6.86
C ARG A 117 -7.00 -1.05 7.24
N ASP A 118 -7.46 -2.04 6.49
CA ASP A 118 -7.25 -3.46 6.78
C ASP A 118 -5.77 -3.79 6.79
N ARG A 119 -4.99 -3.26 5.83
CA ARG A 119 -3.54 -3.48 5.76
C ARG A 119 -2.78 -2.79 6.90
N VAL A 120 -3.16 -1.56 7.26
CA VAL A 120 -2.56 -0.85 8.40
C VAL A 120 -2.85 -1.56 9.72
N VAL A 121 -4.09 -2.01 9.93
CA VAL A 121 -4.48 -2.76 11.14
C VAL A 121 -3.72 -4.07 11.24
N ALA A 122 -3.71 -4.89 10.18
CA ALA A 122 -3.03 -6.18 10.18
C ALA A 122 -1.50 -6.07 10.38
N ALA A 123 -0.88 -5.01 9.87
CA ALA A 123 0.53 -4.70 10.13
C ALA A 123 0.75 -4.31 11.60
N GLY A 124 -0.11 -3.43 12.14
CA GLY A 124 -0.06 -3.01 13.54
C GLY A 124 -0.23 -4.17 14.54
N GLU A 125 -1.09 -5.15 14.25
CA GLU A 125 -1.27 -6.37 15.04
C GLU A 125 0.02 -7.22 15.13
N ARG A 126 0.94 -7.06 14.17
CA ARG A 126 2.26 -7.72 14.14
C ARG A 126 3.40 -6.81 14.62
N GLY A 127 3.09 -5.63 15.15
CA GLY A 127 4.10 -4.66 15.59
C GLY A 127 4.87 -4.00 14.44
N ILE A 128 4.28 -3.96 13.24
CA ILE A 128 4.88 -3.35 12.05
C ILE A 128 4.32 -1.94 11.87
N PHE A 129 5.20 -0.93 11.89
CA PHE A 129 4.90 0.46 11.57
C PHE A 129 4.62 0.63 10.08
N VAL A 130 3.69 1.51 9.74
CA VAL A 130 3.30 1.84 8.36
C VAL A 130 3.45 3.33 8.10
#